data_AF-A0A109Q223-F1
#
_entry.id   AF-A0A109Q223-F1
#
_cell.length_a   1.000
_cell.length_b   1.000
_cell.length_c   1.000
_cell.angle_alpha   90.00
_cell.angle_beta   90.00
_cell.angle_gamma   90.00
#
_symmetry.space_group_name_H-M   'P 1'
#
loop_
_entity.id
_entity.type
_entity.pdbx_description
1 polymer ?
#
loop_
_entity_poly.entity_id
_entity_poly.type
_entity_poly.pdbx_seq_one_letter_code
_entity_poly.pdbx_strand_id
1 'polypeptide(L)'
;MPIPPSKQKGDPLYDDRMLRMLQAIPAAQPLDIRELVTQRHTMEAAHGADVRPGPDQIAECYQIDENLCRLVPKAVVVFDDVITTGAHFVAARRVLEARFPDVPIFGLFIARRVPETTDFSVFLKNINTE
;
A
#
# COMPACT_ATOMS: atom_id res chain seq x y z
N MET A 1 6.52 -3.67 3.17
CA MET A 1 5.26 -3.92 3.89
C MET A 1 4.12 -3.28 3.11
N PRO A 2 3.11 -4.05 2.69
CA PRO A 2 1.92 -3.48 2.03
C PRO A 2 1.03 -2.78 3.06
N ILE A 3 0.47 -1.62 2.74
CA ILE A 3 -0.58 -1.01 3.56
C ILE A 3 -1.78 -1.96 3.64
N PRO A 4 -2.34 -2.20 4.85
CA PRO A 4 -3.47 -3.10 4.99
C PRO A 4 -4.73 -2.52 4.30
N PRO A 5 -5.55 -3.38 3.68
CA PRO A 5 -6.84 -2.95 3.13
C PRO A 5 -7.78 -2.49 4.26
N SER A 6 -8.88 -1.84 3.87
CA SER A 6 -9.92 -1.38 4.83
C SER A 6 -10.64 -2.52 5.54
N LYS A 7 -10.67 -3.71 4.94
CA LYS A 7 -11.27 -4.92 5.50
C LYS A 7 -10.24 -5.70 6.32
N GLN A 8 -10.65 -6.26 7.45
CA GLN A 8 -9.76 -7.07 8.30
C GLN A 8 -9.49 -8.44 7.69
N LYS A 9 -8.42 -9.12 8.14
CA LYS A 9 -8.17 -10.51 7.75
C LYS A 9 -9.35 -11.41 8.15
N GLY A 10 -9.84 -12.21 7.20
CA GLY A 10 -11.00 -13.09 7.37
C GLY A 10 -12.33 -12.50 6.90
N ASP A 11 -12.38 -11.22 6.56
CA ASP A 11 -13.54 -10.61 5.89
C ASP A 11 -13.65 -11.14 4.44
N PRO A 12 -14.84 -11.53 3.95
CA PRO A 12 -15.02 -11.99 2.56
C PRO A 12 -14.59 -10.97 1.49
N LEU A 13 -14.56 -9.68 1.85
CA LEU A 13 -14.15 -8.58 0.98
C LEU A 13 -12.69 -8.14 1.21
N TYR A 14 -11.88 -8.95 1.91
CA TYR A 14 -10.46 -8.68 2.06
C TYR A 14 -9.73 -8.66 0.72
N ASP A 15 -9.08 -7.55 0.40
CA ASP A 15 -8.28 -7.39 -0.82
C ASP A 15 -6.78 -7.45 -0.50
N ASP A 16 -6.14 -8.56 -0.86
CA ASP A 16 -4.71 -8.82 -0.66
C ASP A 16 -3.85 -8.43 -1.88
N ARG A 17 -4.38 -7.68 -2.84
CA ARG A 17 -3.70 -7.40 -4.13
C ARG A 17 -2.31 -6.81 -3.95
N MET A 18 -2.12 -5.84 -3.05
CA MET A 18 -0.80 -5.24 -2.83
C MET A 18 0.21 -6.28 -2.33
N LEU A 19 -0.19 -7.18 -1.42
CA LEU A 19 0.66 -8.27 -0.97
C LEU A 19 1.03 -9.20 -2.14
N ARG A 20 0.04 -9.64 -2.93
CA ARG A 20 0.29 -10.51 -4.10
C ARG A 20 1.19 -9.84 -5.13
N MET A 21 1.02 -8.54 -5.37
CA MET A 21 1.89 -7.78 -6.27
C MET A 21 3.33 -7.74 -5.77
N LEU A 22 3.57 -7.48 -4.49
CA LEU A 22 4.92 -7.47 -3.92
C LEU A 22 5.56 -8.86 -3.99
N GLN A 23 4.79 -9.92 -3.72
CA GLN A 23 5.26 -11.31 -3.79
C GLN A 23 5.59 -11.75 -5.23
N ALA A 24 4.99 -11.13 -6.23
CA ALA A 24 5.26 -11.41 -7.64
C ALA A 24 6.50 -10.70 -8.19
N ILE A 25 7.18 -9.84 -7.41
CA ILE A 25 8.39 -9.15 -7.85
C ILE A 25 9.53 -10.17 -8.01
N PRO A 26 10.09 -10.37 -9.22
CA PRO A 26 11.24 -11.22 -9.40
C PRO A 26 12.46 -10.59 -8.73
N ALA A 27 13.11 -11.34 -7.85
CA ALA A 27 14.29 -10.90 -7.13
C ALA A 27 15.35 -12.01 -7.10
N ALA A 28 16.63 -11.63 -7.16
CA ALA A 28 17.75 -12.57 -7.08
C ALA A 28 17.85 -13.25 -5.69
N GLN A 29 17.22 -12.66 -4.68
CA GLN A 29 17.13 -13.18 -3.31
C GLN A 29 15.69 -13.03 -2.80
N PRO A 30 15.23 -13.88 -1.86
CA PRO A 30 13.92 -13.73 -1.25
C PRO A 30 13.73 -12.34 -0.63
N LEU A 31 12.66 -11.66 -1.00
CA LEU A 31 12.31 -10.36 -0.43
C LEU A 31 11.68 -10.53 0.95
N ASP A 32 12.09 -9.69 1.91
CA ASP A 32 11.44 -9.60 3.22
C ASP A 32 10.11 -8.82 3.08
N ILE A 33 9.03 -9.56 2.80
CA ILE A 33 7.68 -9.01 2.66
C ILE A 33 6.83 -9.48 3.84
N ARG A 34 6.52 -8.54 4.72
CA ARG A 34 5.69 -8.76 5.92
C ARG A 34 4.54 -7.76 5.97
N GLU A 35 3.35 -8.24 6.32
CA GLU A 35 2.18 -7.43 6.68
C GLU A 35 2.29 -6.97 8.14
N LEU A 36 3.34 -6.19 8.46
CA LEU A 36 3.64 -5.79 9.84
C LEU A 36 2.49 -5.02 10.51
N VAL A 37 1.68 -4.32 9.72
CA VAL A 37 0.51 -3.57 10.19
C VAL A 37 -0.74 -4.20 9.57
N THR A 38 -1.75 -4.45 10.41
CA THR A 38 -3.05 -4.98 10.00
C THR A 38 -4.19 -4.10 10.51
N GLN A 39 -5.39 -4.26 9.93
CA GLN A 39 -6.60 -3.65 10.44
C GLN A 39 -7.08 -4.37 11.71
N ARG A 40 -7.41 -3.62 12.76
CA ARG A 40 -8.03 -4.14 13.99
C ARG A 40 -9.47 -4.58 13.74
N HIS A 41 -10.20 -3.84 12.92
CA HIS A 41 -11.61 -4.06 12.62
C HIS A 41 -11.90 -3.74 11.15
N THR A 42 -12.91 -4.36 10.57
CA THR A 42 -13.37 -3.96 9.23
C THR A 42 -13.89 -2.51 9.28
N MET A 43 -13.25 -1.63 8.52
CA MET A 43 -13.77 -0.28 8.27
C MET A 43 -14.77 -0.33 7.10
N GLU A 44 -15.89 0.37 7.24
CA GLU A 44 -16.77 0.70 6.11
C GLU A 44 -15.95 1.49 5.06
N ALA A 45 -16.12 1.17 3.78
CA ALA A 45 -15.39 1.87 2.73
C ALA A 45 -15.78 3.36 2.76
N ALA A 46 -14.79 4.26 2.79
CA ALA A 46 -15.00 5.71 2.85
C ALA A 46 -15.65 6.32 1.58
N HIS A 47 -16.31 5.52 0.74
CA HIS A 47 -17.05 5.99 -0.43
C HIS A 47 -18.44 6.56 -0.07
N GLY A 48 -18.85 6.51 1.20
CA GLY A 48 -20.15 7.04 1.67
C GLY A 48 -20.10 7.89 2.95
N ALA A 49 -18.92 8.22 3.47
CA ALA A 49 -18.77 9.09 4.64
C ALA A 49 -18.35 10.50 4.20
N ASP A 50 -19.11 11.53 4.60
CA ASP A 50 -18.81 12.94 4.30
C ASP A 50 -17.44 13.40 4.80
N VAL A 51 -16.82 12.66 5.73
CA VAL A 51 -15.52 12.97 6.32
C VAL A 51 -14.59 11.78 6.15
N ARG A 52 -13.49 12.01 5.42
CA ARG A 52 -12.40 11.02 5.30
C ARG A 52 -11.59 11.01 6.60
N PRO A 53 -11.28 9.84 7.19
CA PRO A 53 -10.58 9.77 8.46
C PRO A 53 -9.17 10.38 8.33
N GLY A 54 -8.77 11.13 9.34
CA GLY A 54 -7.43 11.69 9.45
C GLY A 54 -6.39 10.62 9.81
N PRO A 55 -5.08 10.95 9.72
CA PRO A 55 -4.03 9.99 10.00
C PRO A 55 -4.05 9.39 11.41
N ASP A 56 -4.47 10.16 12.43
CA ASP A 56 -4.60 9.67 13.81
C ASP A 56 -5.70 8.61 13.94
N GLN A 57 -6.88 8.88 13.37
CA GLN A 57 -8.00 7.95 13.36
C GLN A 57 -7.67 6.66 12.61
N ILE A 58 -6.92 6.75 11.49
CA ILE A 58 -6.46 5.57 10.76
C ILE A 58 -5.47 4.76 11.62
N ALA A 59 -4.55 5.44 12.31
CA ALA A 59 -3.54 4.78 13.16
C ALA A 59 -4.17 4.03 14.35
N GLU A 60 -5.24 4.57 14.92
CA GLU A 60 -6.02 3.90 15.99
C GLU A 60 -6.64 2.58 15.52
N CYS A 61 -7.01 2.48 14.24
CA CYS A 61 -7.52 1.25 13.65
C CYS A 61 -6.41 0.26 13.27
N TYR A 62 -5.14 0.68 13.29
CA TYR A 62 -4.01 -0.19 12.96
C TYR A 62 -3.50 -0.94 14.20
N GLN A 63 -2.99 -2.15 13.96
CA GLN A 63 -2.27 -2.94 14.95
C GLN A 63 -1.03 -3.59 14.34
N ILE A 64 0.00 -3.76 15.15
CA ILE A 64 1.19 -4.52 14.79
C ILE A 64 0.89 -6.02 14.88
N ASP A 65 1.28 -6.78 13.86
CA ASP A 65 1.35 -8.24 13.96
C ASP A 65 2.66 -8.64 14.65
N GLU A 66 2.61 -8.82 15.97
CA GLU A 66 3.80 -9.15 16.78
C GLU A 66 4.45 -10.48 16.37
N ASN A 67 3.70 -11.40 15.74
CA ASN A 67 4.27 -12.67 15.26
C ASN A 67 5.30 -12.44 14.14
N LEU A 68 5.17 -11.33 13.40
CA LEU A 68 6.08 -10.94 12.32
C LEU A 68 7.24 -10.06 12.81
N CYS A 69 7.28 -9.73 14.11
CA CYS A 69 8.22 -8.77 14.69
C CYS A 69 9.42 -9.40 15.42
N ARG A 70 9.58 -10.73 15.35
CA ARG A 70 10.71 -11.45 15.97
C ARG A 70 12.07 -10.95 15.49
N LEU A 71 12.16 -10.56 14.22
CA LEU A 71 13.35 -9.93 13.63
C LEU A 71 13.08 -8.46 13.37
N VAL A 72 13.86 -7.60 14.03
CA VAL A 72 13.78 -6.15 13.84
C VAL A 72 14.32 -5.80 12.44
N PRO A 73 13.53 -5.12 11.59
CA PRO A 73 14.01 -4.68 10.28
C PRO A 73 15.08 -3.60 10.41
N LYS A 74 16.00 -3.53 9.44
CA LYS A 74 16.97 -2.43 9.34
C LYS A 74 16.37 -1.15 8.73
N ALA A 75 15.30 -1.32 7.96
CA ALA A 75 14.51 -0.27 7.32
C ALA A 75 13.14 -0.85 6.96
N VAL A 76 12.11 -0.03 6.89
CA VAL A 76 10.78 -0.44 6.41
C VAL A 76 10.38 0.42 5.22
N VAL A 77 10.04 -0.24 4.11
CA VAL A 77 9.37 0.43 2.98
C VAL A 77 7.88 0.08 3.03
N VAL A 78 7.05 1.10 3.13
CA VAL A 78 5.58 1.03 3.14
C VAL A 78 5.07 1.23 1.72
N PHE A 79 4.28 0.28 1.21
CA PHE A 79 3.76 0.30 -0.15
C PHE A 79 2.27 0.58 -0.18
N ASP A 80 1.84 1.54 -0.99
CA ASP A 80 0.44 1.95 -1.13
C ASP A 80 0.10 2.18 -2.62
N ASP A 81 -1.13 1.91 -3.01
CA ASP A 81 -1.69 2.19 -4.34
C ASP A 81 -2.73 3.30 -4.34
N VAL A 82 -3.06 3.90 -3.18
CA VAL A 82 -3.94 5.08 -3.08
C VAL A 82 -3.28 6.25 -2.34
N ILE A 83 -2.77 7.25 -3.06
CA ILE A 83 -2.26 8.50 -2.48
C ILE A 83 -3.25 9.63 -2.76
N THR A 84 -4.17 9.88 -1.82
CA THR A 84 -4.99 11.11 -1.87
C THR A 84 -4.38 12.20 -1.00
N THR A 85 -4.16 11.92 0.27
CA THR A 85 -3.56 12.86 1.24
C THR A 85 -2.30 12.29 1.91
N GLY A 86 -1.93 11.05 1.59
CA GLY A 86 -0.86 10.32 2.27
C GLY A 86 -1.21 9.91 3.72
N ALA A 87 -2.47 10.02 4.14
CA ALA A 87 -2.88 9.76 5.52
C ALA A 87 -2.56 8.32 5.98
N HIS A 88 -2.73 7.34 5.09
CA HIS A 88 -2.38 5.94 5.38
C HIS A 88 -0.87 5.75 5.61
N PHE A 89 -0.02 6.39 4.81
CA PHE A 89 1.42 6.38 5.04
C PHE A 89 1.78 6.99 6.41
N VAL A 90 1.22 8.15 6.74
CA VAL A 90 1.47 8.80 8.03
C VAL A 90 1.00 7.94 9.20
N ALA A 91 -0.17 7.31 9.08
CA ALA A 91 -0.71 6.40 10.09
C ALA A 91 0.18 5.15 10.28
N ALA A 92 0.55 4.49 9.19
CA ALA A 92 1.45 3.33 9.22
C ALA A 92 2.81 3.70 9.81
N ARG A 93 3.38 4.84 9.40
CA ARG A 93 4.64 5.36 9.94
C ARG A 93 4.57 5.55 11.45
N ARG A 94 3.52 6.19 11.98
CA ARG A 94 3.36 6.39 13.44
C ARG A 94 3.33 5.07 14.21
N VAL A 95 2.55 4.10 13.72
CA VAL A 95 2.44 2.76 14.33
C VAL A 95 3.78 2.03 14.30
N LEU A 96 4.51 2.13 13.20
CA LEU A 96 5.85 1.54 13.05
C LEU A 96 6.90 2.24 13.91
N GLU A 97 6.93 3.57 13.97
CA GLU A 97 7.86 4.35 14.81
C GLU A 97 7.64 4.06 16.30
N ALA A 98 6.40 3.90 16.73
CA ALA A 98 6.08 3.50 18.09
C ALA A 98 6.65 2.11 18.43
N ARG A 99 6.70 1.19 17.45
CA ARG A 99 7.20 -0.18 17.63
C ARG A 99 8.70 -0.34 17.39
N PHE A 100 9.26 0.46 16.50
CA PHE A 100 10.63 0.41 15.99
C PHE A 100 11.21 1.84 15.91
N PRO A 101 11.53 2.48 17.04
CA PRO A 101 11.86 3.91 17.09
C PRO A 101 13.11 4.30 16.29
N ASP A 102 14.07 3.38 16.17
CA ASP A 102 15.35 3.63 15.48
C ASP A 102 15.38 3.12 14.04
N VAL A 103 14.25 2.62 13.51
CA VAL A 103 14.18 2.04 12.17
C VAL A 103 13.70 3.09 11.17
N PRO A 104 14.48 3.39 10.11
CA PRO A 104 14.05 4.31 9.07
C PRO A 104 12.86 3.76 8.28
N ILE A 105 11.86 4.62 8.03
CA ILE A 105 10.61 4.27 7.35
C ILE A 105 10.46 5.11 6.08
N PHE A 106 10.23 4.45 4.95
CA PHE A 106 10.06 5.05 3.63
C PHE A 106 8.68 4.72 3.06
N GLY A 107 8.10 5.65 2.30
CA GLY A 107 6.88 5.40 1.53
C GLY A 107 7.20 5.18 0.06
N LEU A 108 6.62 4.14 -0.55
CA LEU A 108 6.62 3.91 -1.98
C LEU A 108 5.18 3.82 -2.48
N PHE A 109 4.81 4.74 -3.37
CA PHE A 109 3.50 4.75 -4.00
C PHE A 109 3.56 4.07 -5.37
N ILE A 110 2.71 3.06 -5.60
CA ILE A 110 2.62 2.34 -6.86
C ILE A 110 1.36 2.79 -7.60
N ALA A 111 1.54 3.62 -8.62
CA ALA A 111 0.45 4.06 -9.48
C ALA A 111 0.47 3.30 -10.81
N ARG A 112 -0.68 2.72 -11.21
CA ARG A 112 -0.86 2.29 -12.59
C ARG A 112 -1.23 3.49 -13.44
N ARG A 113 -0.36 3.88 -14.37
CA ARG A 113 -0.72 4.82 -15.43
C ARG A 113 -1.51 4.07 -16.49
N VAL A 114 -2.67 4.60 -16.87
CA VAL A 114 -3.31 4.22 -18.14
C VAL A 114 -2.60 5.07 -19.21
N PRO A 115 -1.84 4.49 -20.16
CA PRO A 115 -1.39 5.25 -21.30
C PRO A 115 -2.64 5.80 -22.00
N GLU A 116 -2.68 7.09 -22.31
CA GLU A 116 -3.66 7.55 -23.30
C GLU A 116 -3.47 6.65 -24.52
N THR A 117 -4.55 6.09 -25.04
CA THR A 117 -4.47 5.31 -26.28
C THR A 117 -3.86 6.23 -27.33
N THR A 118 -2.56 6.09 -27.59
CA THR A 118 -1.97 6.65 -28.79
C THR A 118 -2.77 6.00 -29.91
N ASP A 119 -3.64 6.78 -30.54
CA ASP A 119 -4.30 6.33 -31.74
C ASP A 119 -3.21 6.15 -32.79
N PHE A 120 -2.71 4.92 -32.92
CA PHE A 120 -1.69 4.56 -33.89
C PHE A 120 -2.19 4.82 -35.33
N SER A 121 -3.49 5.06 -35.55
CA SER A 121 -3.98 5.52 -36.85
C SER A 121 -3.36 6.86 -37.27
N VAL A 122 -3.05 7.75 -36.32
CA VAL A 122 -2.36 9.02 -36.58
C VAL A 122 -0.90 8.78 -36.97
N PHE A 123 -0.24 7.81 -36.34
CA PHE A 123 1.14 7.43 -36.67
C PHE A 123 1.23 6.70 -38.02
N LEU A 124 0.29 5.80 -38.32
CA LEU A 124 0.23 5.04 -39.57
C LEU A 124 -0.19 5.88 -40.78
N LYS A 125 -0.97 6.95 -40.59
CA LYS A 125 -1.27 7.92 -41.66
C LYS A 125 -0.01 8.62 -42.18
N ASN A 126 0.97 8.87 -41.31
CA ASN A 126 2.22 9.55 -41.66
C ASN A 126 3.26 8.63 -42.30
N ILE A 127 3.05 7.30 -42.29
CA ILE A 127 3.94 6.32 -42.94
C ILE A 127 3.47 6.02 -44.37
N ASN A 128 2.19 6.23 -44.70
CA ASN A 128 1.61 5.95 -46.01
C ASN A 128 1.57 7.17 -46.95
N THR A 129 2.36 8.21 -46.68
CA THR A 129 2.40 9.44 -47.50
C THR A 129 3.74 9.71 -48.22
N GLU A 130 4.63 8.71 -48.31
CA GLU A 130 5.80 8.75 -49.19
C GLU A 130 5.72 7.69 -50.31
#